data_AF-K1PFH4-F1
#
_entry.id   AF-K1PFH4-F1
#
_cell.length_a   1.000
_cell.length_b   1.000
_cell.length_c   1.000
_cell.angle_alpha   90.00
_cell.angle_beta   90.00
_cell.angle_gamma   90.00
#
_symmetry.space_group_name_H-M   'P 1'
#
loop_
_entity.id
_entity.type
_entity.pdbx_description
1 polymer ?
#
loop_
_entity_poly.entity_id
_entity_poly.type
_entity_poly.pdbx_seq_one_letter_code
_entity_poly.pdbx_strand_id
1 'polypeptide(L)'
;MLKHALSVLSAATVVAKHTSALCNACRLASSKTSNPVAKRHFVQSAKDVANSTANLVKTIKLPKDLNDITDTIIQALDQDFTEENRQRCVEAAKPLTDAVDELTTFAPSPEFASMPAKISPEARKAKEPIVSAGKAMIDGACHMVTAAKQLAVNPKDPPTYQLYSNHSKSVSEAIKRLVSSIKTCLTIYTPGQRECDESIDKLNRSIRDLDQASLAAISQSLQQRTEKSLRKTDSLIEGLPDGYTIYVSSMY
;
A
#
# COMPACT_ATOMS: atom_id res chain seq x y z
N MET A 1 -35.41 -25.19 -12.95
CA MET A 1 -35.39 -25.44 -11.50
C MET A 1 -33.96 -25.54 -10.95
N LEU A 2 -33.24 -26.67 -11.12
CA LEU A 2 -31.88 -26.89 -10.57
C LEU A 2 -30.83 -25.78 -10.87
N LYS A 3 -30.79 -25.25 -12.10
CA LYS A 3 -29.87 -24.15 -12.47
C LYS A 3 -30.12 -22.85 -11.69
N HIS A 4 -31.38 -22.55 -11.34
CA HIS A 4 -31.73 -21.36 -10.57
C HIS A 4 -31.38 -21.52 -9.09
N ALA A 5 -31.58 -22.71 -8.53
CA ALA A 5 -31.17 -23.07 -7.17
C ALA A 5 -29.66 -22.91 -6.95
N LEU A 6 -28.85 -23.46 -7.86
CA LEU A 6 -27.40 -23.30 -7.84
C LEU A 6 -26.96 -21.83 -7.99
N SER A 7 -27.67 -21.04 -8.81
CA SER A 7 -27.37 -19.62 -9.02
C SER A 7 -27.60 -18.79 -7.75
N VAL A 8 -28.72 -19.00 -7.05
CA VAL A 8 -29.03 -18.27 -5.80
C VAL A 8 -28.04 -18.62 -4.69
N LEU A 9 -27.68 -19.90 -4.54
CA LEU A 9 -26.69 -20.32 -3.53
C LEU A 9 -25.28 -19.77 -3.83
N SER A 10 -24.90 -19.71 -5.11
CA SER A 10 -23.66 -19.07 -5.55
C SER A 10 -23.65 -17.57 -5.24
N ALA A 11 -24.73 -16.86 -5.57
CA ALA A 11 -24.88 -15.44 -5.27
C ALA A 11 -24.82 -15.15 -3.76
N ALA A 12 -25.50 -15.96 -2.93
CA ALA A 12 -25.45 -15.84 -1.48
C ALA A 12 -24.03 -16.01 -0.91
N THR A 13 -23.26 -16.94 -1.49
CA THR A 13 -21.86 -17.18 -1.12
C THR A 13 -20.98 -15.97 -1.45
N VAL A 14 -21.19 -15.35 -2.61
CA VAL A 14 -20.50 -14.13 -3.03
C VAL A 14 -20.86 -12.97 -2.10
N VAL A 15 -22.15 -12.77 -1.80
CA VAL A 15 -22.62 -11.75 -0.87
C VAL A 15 -21.96 -11.92 0.50
N ALA A 16 -22.01 -13.11 1.09
CA ALA A 16 -21.39 -13.38 2.40
C ALA A 16 -19.87 -13.12 2.42
N LYS A 17 -19.17 -13.43 1.33
CA LYS A 17 -17.73 -13.14 1.19
C LYS A 17 -17.46 -11.63 1.19
N HIS A 18 -18.21 -10.87 0.39
CA HIS A 18 -18.00 -9.43 0.27
C HIS A 18 -18.41 -8.67 1.52
N THR A 19 -19.53 -9.04 2.16
CA THR A 19 -19.97 -8.38 3.39
C THR A 19 -19.03 -8.67 4.56
N SER A 20 -18.46 -9.87 4.65
CA SER A 20 -17.37 -10.17 5.61
C SER A 20 -16.13 -9.30 5.37
N ALA A 21 -15.72 -9.12 4.11
CA ALA A 21 -14.62 -8.21 3.76
C ALA A 21 -14.93 -6.75 4.12
N LEU A 22 -16.18 -6.31 3.89
CA LEU A 22 -16.65 -4.97 4.21
C LEU A 22 -16.65 -4.71 5.73
N CYS A 23 -17.12 -5.67 6.53
CA CYS A 23 -17.05 -5.59 7.99
C CYS A 23 -15.61 -5.49 8.50
N ASN A 24 -14.69 -6.26 7.91
CA ASN A 24 -13.27 -6.17 8.24
C ASN A 24 -12.67 -4.81 7.87
N ALA A 25 -13.02 -4.26 6.71
CA ALA A 25 -12.60 -2.93 6.27
C ALA A 25 -13.12 -1.84 7.22
N CYS A 26 -14.40 -1.89 7.62
CA CYS A 26 -14.99 -0.97 8.60
C CYS A 26 -14.29 -1.04 9.96
N ARG A 27 -13.94 -2.26 10.42
CA ARG A 27 -13.17 -2.45 11.66
C ARG A 27 -11.78 -1.83 11.57
N LEU A 28 -11.11 -1.93 10.42
CA LEU A 28 -9.82 -1.31 10.19
C LEU A 28 -9.92 0.22 10.07
N ALA A 29 -10.96 0.73 9.42
CA ALA A 29 -11.22 2.17 9.32
C ALA A 29 -11.50 2.77 10.71
N SER A 30 -12.30 2.09 11.53
CA SER A 30 -12.64 2.56 12.89
C SER A 30 -11.44 2.56 13.85
N SER A 31 -10.43 1.73 13.63
CA SER A 31 -9.19 1.75 14.42
C SER A 31 -8.20 2.82 13.98
N LYS A 32 -8.28 3.27 12.72
CA LYS A 32 -7.38 4.29 12.14
C LYS A 32 -7.93 5.72 12.21
N THR A 33 -9.22 5.90 12.40
CA THR A 33 -9.84 7.22 12.53
C THR A 33 -9.69 7.78 13.94
N SER A 34 -9.35 9.07 14.04
CA SER A 34 -9.36 9.84 15.28
C SER A 34 -10.71 10.48 15.59
N ASN A 35 -11.64 10.51 14.62
CA ASN A 35 -12.97 11.09 14.78
C ASN A 35 -13.89 10.09 15.52
N PRO A 36 -14.37 10.41 16.74
CA PRO A 36 -15.18 9.50 17.54
C PRO A 36 -16.57 9.21 16.91
N VAL A 37 -17.12 10.15 16.14
CA VAL A 37 -18.40 9.97 15.43
C VAL A 37 -18.22 8.99 14.29
N ALA A 38 -17.20 9.20 13.45
CA ALA A 38 -16.87 8.29 12.36
C ALA A 38 -16.54 6.87 12.85
N LYS A 39 -15.81 6.76 13.96
CA LYS A 39 -15.51 5.48 14.60
C LYS A 39 -16.79 4.73 14.98
N ARG A 40 -17.76 5.41 15.61
CA ARG A 40 -19.07 4.83 15.96
C ARG A 40 -19.84 4.42 14.70
N HIS A 41 -19.85 5.28 13.69
CA HIS A 41 -20.53 5.01 12.42
C HIS A 41 -19.98 3.75 11.73
N PHE A 42 -18.66 3.61 11.56
CA PHE A 42 -18.07 2.41 10.97
C PHE A 42 -18.37 1.12 11.76
N VAL A 43 -18.37 1.20 13.10
CA VAL A 43 -18.72 0.03 13.94
C VAL A 43 -20.19 -0.33 13.78
N GLN A 44 -21.07 0.67 13.65
CA GLN A 44 -22.50 0.48 13.47
C GLN A 44 -22.80 -0.10 12.07
N SER A 45 -22.27 0.50 11.00
CA SER A 45 -22.42 -0.03 9.63
C SER A 45 -21.91 -1.47 9.51
N ALA A 46 -20.80 -1.84 10.17
CA ALA A 46 -20.31 -3.21 10.19
C ALA A 46 -21.29 -4.19 10.87
N LYS A 47 -21.93 -3.76 11.96
CA LYS A 47 -22.96 -4.56 12.66
C LYS A 47 -24.20 -4.71 11.79
N ASP A 48 -24.66 -3.64 11.16
CA ASP A 48 -25.89 -3.64 10.36
C ASP A 48 -25.73 -4.48 9.08
N VAL A 49 -24.56 -4.39 8.43
CA VAL A 49 -24.20 -5.27 7.31
C VAL A 49 -24.11 -6.73 7.76
N ALA A 50 -23.48 -7.04 8.90
CA ALA A 50 -23.36 -8.41 9.40
C ALA A 50 -24.72 -9.01 9.79
N ASN A 51 -25.56 -8.25 10.49
CA ASN A 51 -26.89 -8.68 10.90
C ASN A 51 -27.81 -8.90 9.70
N SER A 52 -27.82 -7.97 8.74
CA SER A 52 -28.63 -8.07 7.52
C SER A 52 -28.15 -9.22 6.62
N THR A 53 -26.83 -9.45 6.53
CA THR A 53 -26.26 -10.62 5.83
C THR A 53 -26.70 -11.92 6.51
N ALA A 54 -26.63 -12.00 7.84
CA ALA A 54 -27.02 -13.20 8.57
C ALA A 54 -28.52 -13.52 8.39
N ASN A 55 -29.37 -12.49 8.38
CA ASN A 55 -30.80 -12.64 8.11
C ASN A 55 -31.08 -13.09 6.68
N LEU A 56 -30.40 -12.51 5.68
CA LEU A 56 -30.49 -12.92 4.28
C LEU A 56 -30.05 -14.38 4.09
N VAL A 57 -28.90 -14.78 4.67
CA VAL A 57 -28.39 -16.15 4.57
C VAL A 57 -29.31 -17.16 5.27
N LYS A 58 -29.97 -16.77 6.37
CA LYS A 58 -31.02 -17.60 7.00
C LYS A 58 -32.22 -17.75 6.08
N THR A 59 -32.72 -16.69 5.45
CA THR A 59 -33.84 -16.80 4.51
C THR A 59 -33.50 -17.65 3.28
N ILE A 60 -32.23 -17.65 2.84
CA ILE A 60 -31.74 -18.51 1.74
C ILE A 60 -31.49 -19.97 2.19
N LYS A 61 -31.36 -20.22 3.50
CA LYS A 61 -31.17 -21.56 4.10
C LYS A 61 -32.31 -21.87 5.09
N LEU A 62 -33.45 -22.39 4.66
CA LEU A 62 -34.49 -22.91 5.57
C LEU A 62 -35.25 -24.10 4.99
N PRO A 63 -35.71 -25.11 5.77
CA PRO A 63 -35.50 -25.40 7.21
C PRO A 63 -34.51 -26.56 7.47
N LYS A 64 -33.96 -26.61 8.69
CA LYS A 64 -33.04 -27.65 9.20
C LYS A 64 -33.72 -28.85 9.86
N ASP A 65 -35.04 -28.94 9.82
CA ASP A 65 -35.79 -30.01 10.48
C ASP A 65 -36.06 -31.18 9.53
N LEU A 66 -35.04 -31.80 8.93
CA LEU A 66 -35.23 -33.08 8.24
C LEU A 66 -34.07 -34.04 8.54
N ASN A 67 -34.40 -35.10 9.27
CA ASN A 67 -33.50 -36.08 9.84
C ASN A 67 -33.27 -37.30 8.92
N ASP A 68 -33.44 -37.16 7.59
CA ASP A 68 -33.24 -38.28 6.67
C ASP A 68 -32.74 -37.84 5.28
N ILE A 69 -31.77 -38.59 4.75
CA ILE A 69 -30.75 -38.05 3.83
C ILE A 69 -31.10 -38.22 2.33
N THR A 70 -32.08 -39.04 1.97
CA THR A 70 -32.14 -39.56 0.58
C THR A 70 -33.37 -39.17 -0.23
N ASP A 71 -34.55 -38.95 0.37
CA ASP A 71 -35.75 -38.44 -0.35
C ASP A 71 -35.84 -36.90 -0.38
N THR A 72 -35.02 -36.23 0.42
CA THR A 72 -35.06 -34.78 0.70
C THR A 72 -34.56 -33.91 -0.46
N ILE A 73 -33.69 -34.43 -1.32
CA ILE A 73 -33.03 -33.60 -2.35
C ILE A 73 -34.00 -33.22 -3.47
N ILE A 74 -34.99 -34.06 -3.79
CA ILE A 74 -35.95 -33.79 -4.88
C ILE A 74 -37.12 -32.92 -4.39
N GLN A 75 -37.62 -33.13 -3.17
CA GLN A 75 -38.69 -32.30 -2.58
C GLN A 75 -38.23 -30.89 -2.17
N ALA A 76 -36.99 -30.74 -1.70
CA ALA A 76 -36.40 -29.43 -1.45
C ALA A 76 -36.33 -28.60 -2.76
N LEU A 77 -35.95 -29.20 -3.89
CA LEU A 77 -35.84 -28.50 -5.17
C LEU A 77 -37.17 -27.97 -5.74
N ASP A 78 -38.33 -28.56 -5.38
CA ASP A 78 -39.66 -28.08 -5.78
C ASP A 78 -40.33 -27.17 -4.72
N GLN A 79 -39.98 -27.27 -3.43
CA GLN A 79 -40.49 -26.39 -2.36
C GLN A 79 -39.61 -25.14 -2.09
N ASP A 80 -38.33 -25.16 -2.47
CA ASP A 80 -37.35 -24.09 -2.18
C ASP A 80 -37.51 -22.84 -3.07
N PHE A 81 -38.30 -22.91 -4.14
CA PHE A 81 -38.43 -21.85 -5.16
C PHE A 81 -39.86 -21.38 -5.40
N THR A 82 -40.66 -21.28 -4.34
CA THR A 82 -41.95 -20.57 -4.40
C THR A 82 -41.75 -19.07 -4.56
N GLU A 83 -42.70 -18.40 -5.22
CA GLU A 83 -42.67 -16.94 -5.37
C GLU A 83 -42.68 -16.23 -4.01
N GLU A 84 -43.27 -16.86 -2.98
CA GLU A 84 -43.25 -16.39 -1.60
C GLU A 84 -41.84 -16.45 -0.97
N ASN A 85 -41.09 -17.53 -1.15
CA ASN A 85 -39.70 -17.62 -0.67
C ASN A 85 -38.78 -16.64 -1.41
N ARG A 86 -39.02 -16.45 -2.71
CA ARG A 86 -38.34 -15.44 -3.52
C ARG A 86 -38.64 -14.04 -3.00
N GLN A 87 -39.90 -13.73 -2.71
CA GLN A 87 -40.34 -12.46 -2.15
C GLN A 87 -39.71 -12.19 -0.77
N ARG A 88 -39.67 -13.20 0.11
CA ARG A 88 -39.00 -13.11 1.42
C ARG A 88 -37.50 -12.86 1.29
N CYS A 89 -36.84 -13.46 0.30
CA CYS A 89 -35.42 -13.23 0.02
C CYS A 89 -35.18 -11.78 -0.47
N VAL A 90 -36.03 -11.27 -1.36
CA VAL A 90 -36.00 -9.88 -1.82
C VAL A 90 -36.21 -8.90 -0.67
N GLU A 91 -37.16 -9.19 0.22
CA GLU A 91 -37.42 -8.38 1.42
C GLU A 91 -36.25 -8.40 2.41
N ALA A 92 -35.60 -9.56 2.60
CA ALA A 92 -34.41 -9.67 3.44
C ALA A 92 -33.16 -9.02 2.83
N ALA A 93 -33.10 -8.87 1.50
CA ALA A 93 -31.99 -8.23 0.80
C ALA A 93 -32.06 -6.69 0.84
N LYS A 94 -33.26 -6.10 0.99
CA LYS A 94 -33.44 -4.63 1.07
C LYS A 94 -32.61 -3.99 2.20
N PRO A 95 -32.73 -4.40 3.48
CA PRO A 95 -31.92 -3.83 4.56
C PRO A 95 -30.42 -3.97 4.36
N LEU A 96 -29.97 -5.06 3.71
CA LEU A 96 -28.57 -5.25 3.38
C LEU A 96 -28.10 -4.25 2.33
N THR A 97 -28.92 -4.01 1.31
CA THR A 97 -28.62 -3.06 0.24
C THR A 97 -28.58 -1.65 0.79
N ASP A 98 -29.57 -1.26 1.59
CA ASP A 98 -29.65 0.05 2.24
C ASP A 98 -28.43 0.30 3.15
N ALA A 99 -28.03 -0.67 3.97
CA ALA A 99 -26.86 -0.56 4.84
C ALA A 99 -25.54 -0.45 4.06
N VAL A 100 -25.43 -1.12 2.90
CA VAL A 100 -24.25 -1.02 2.02
C VAL A 100 -24.23 0.33 1.29
N ASP A 101 -25.36 0.84 0.85
CA ASP A 101 -25.48 2.13 0.18
C ASP A 101 -25.17 3.31 1.13
N GLU A 102 -25.64 3.24 2.37
CA GLU A 102 -25.30 4.21 3.41
C GLU A 102 -23.78 4.23 3.66
N LEU A 103 -23.17 3.06 3.83
CA LEU A 103 -21.72 2.95 4.00
C LEU A 103 -20.95 3.44 2.76
N THR A 104 -21.45 3.16 1.56
CA THR A 104 -20.82 3.59 0.30
C THR A 104 -20.94 5.11 0.09
N THR A 105 -21.95 5.73 0.68
CA THR A 105 -22.08 7.20 0.72
C THR A 105 -21.14 7.82 1.75
N PHE A 106 -20.97 7.16 2.90
CA PHE A 106 -20.15 7.65 4.00
C PHE A 106 -18.63 7.46 3.77
N ALA A 107 -18.20 6.32 3.26
CA ALA A 107 -16.80 5.93 3.12
C ALA A 107 -15.93 6.86 2.23
N PRO A 108 -16.43 7.44 1.12
CA PRO A 108 -15.67 8.36 0.26
C PRO A 108 -15.54 9.78 0.83
N SER A 109 -16.03 10.03 2.05
CA SER A 109 -15.93 11.36 2.65
C SER A 109 -14.48 11.85 2.65
N PRO A 110 -14.21 13.13 2.33
CA PRO A 110 -12.86 13.66 2.20
C PRO A 110 -11.98 13.47 3.44
N GLU A 111 -12.59 13.37 4.62
CA GLU A 111 -11.92 13.08 5.89
C GLU A 111 -11.28 11.68 5.96
N PHE A 112 -11.70 10.74 5.12
CA PHE A 112 -11.14 9.38 5.02
C PHE A 112 -10.35 9.16 3.72
N ALA A 113 -10.33 10.15 2.82
CA ALA A 113 -9.60 10.06 1.57
C ALA A 113 -8.10 9.91 1.86
N SER A 114 -7.46 8.95 1.19
CA SER A 114 -6.02 8.81 1.28
C SER A 114 -5.36 10.06 0.73
N MET A 115 -4.52 10.72 1.53
CA MET A 115 -3.70 11.81 1.04
C MET A 115 -2.62 11.25 0.11
N PRO A 116 -2.59 11.67 -1.18
CA PRO A 116 -1.54 11.24 -2.08
C PRO A 116 -0.17 11.62 -1.52
N ALA A 117 0.78 10.69 -1.59
CA ALA A 117 2.14 10.96 -1.16
C ALA A 117 2.74 12.11 -1.99
N LYS A 118 3.34 13.09 -1.31
CA LYS A 118 4.10 14.17 -1.97
C LYS A 118 5.46 13.63 -2.38
N ILE A 119 5.66 13.41 -3.68
CA ILE A 119 6.93 12.92 -4.24
C ILE A 119 7.76 14.12 -4.69
N SER A 120 8.97 14.26 -4.15
CA SER A 120 9.89 15.33 -4.56
C SER A 120 10.38 15.14 -6.01
N PRO A 121 10.82 16.21 -6.70
CA PRO A 121 11.41 16.10 -8.04
C PRO A 121 12.60 15.14 -8.09
N GLU A 122 13.44 15.13 -7.05
CA GLU A 122 14.61 14.25 -6.93
C GLU A 122 14.19 12.79 -6.81
N ALA A 123 13.17 12.50 -5.98
CA ALA A 123 12.61 11.17 -5.83
C ALA A 123 11.93 10.69 -7.12
N ARG A 124 11.33 11.60 -7.90
CA ARG A 124 10.78 11.26 -9.23
C ARG A 124 11.89 10.88 -10.20
N LYS A 125 12.97 11.68 -10.26
CA LYS A 125 14.15 11.41 -11.09
C LYS A 125 14.83 10.09 -10.71
N ALA A 126 14.90 9.78 -9.42
CA ALA A 126 15.44 8.52 -8.92
C ALA A 126 14.63 7.29 -9.37
N LYS A 127 13.30 7.43 -9.47
CA LYS A 127 12.39 6.35 -9.89
C LYS A 127 12.28 6.20 -11.41
N GLU A 128 12.69 7.21 -12.18
CA GLU A 128 12.57 7.22 -13.65
C GLU A 128 13.19 5.98 -14.33
N PRO A 129 14.40 5.52 -13.98
CA PRO A 129 14.98 4.33 -14.61
C PRO A 129 14.17 3.06 -14.35
N ILE A 130 13.58 2.93 -13.16
CA ILE A 130 12.72 1.79 -12.79
C ILE A 130 11.44 1.83 -13.62
N VAL A 131 10.78 2.99 -13.67
CA VAL A 131 9.52 3.17 -14.41
C VAL A 131 9.74 2.95 -15.91
N SER A 132 10.81 3.51 -16.47
CA SER A 132 11.17 3.37 -17.88
C SER A 132 11.48 1.92 -18.25
N ALA A 133 12.29 1.21 -17.45
CA ALA A 133 12.56 -0.21 -17.66
C ALA A 133 11.29 -1.08 -17.54
N GLY A 134 10.41 -0.76 -16.58
CA GLY A 134 9.12 -1.43 -16.42
C GLY A 134 8.20 -1.23 -17.62
N LYS A 135 8.09 0.00 -18.14
CA LYS A 135 7.32 0.30 -19.36
C LYS A 135 7.86 -0.46 -20.57
N ALA A 136 9.17 -0.39 -20.80
CA ALA A 136 9.81 -1.09 -21.91
C ALA A 136 9.62 -2.62 -21.83
N MET A 137 9.61 -3.19 -20.63
CA MET A 137 9.32 -4.61 -20.41
C MET A 137 7.87 -4.95 -20.78
N ILE A 138 6.90 -4.15 -20.33
CA ILE A 138 5.47 -4.36 -20.64
C ILE A 138 5.21 -4.21 -22.14
N ASP A 139 5.71 -3.14 -22.76
CA ASP A 139 5.54 -2.89 -24.18
C ASP A 139 6.18 -4.01 -25.02
N GLY A 140 7.39 -4.44 -24.64
CA GLY A 140 8.05 -5.60 -25.27
C GLY A 140 7.22 -6.87 -25.15
N ALA A 141 6.60 -7.12 -23.99
CA ALA A 141 5.76 -8.28 -23.75
C ALA A 141 4.46 -8.23 -24.58
N CYS A 142 3.82 -7.07 -24.68
CA CYS A 142 2.64 -6.88 -25.53
C CYS A 142 2.94 -7.18 -27.01
N HIS A 143 4.06 -6.69 -27.53
CA HIS A 143 4.49 -7.00 -28.90
C HIS A 143 4.86 -8.48 -29.07
N MET A 144 5.52 -9.08 -28.08
CA MET A 144 5.84 -10.51 -28.08
C MET A 144 4.58 -11.38 -28.13
N VAL A 145 3.54 -11.06 -27.34
CA VAL A 145 2.25 -11.75 -27.36
C VAL A 145 1.54 -11.57 -28.71
N THR A 146 1.64 -10.37 -29.30
CA THR A 146 1.05 -10.10 -30.62
C THR A 146 1.70 -10.94 -31.72
N ALA A 147 3.03 -11.00 -31.74
CA ALA A 147 3.77 -11.87 -32.66
C ALA A 147 3.48 -13.35 -32.42
N ALA A 148 3.35 -13.78 -31.15
CA ALA A 148 2.96 -15.14 -30.80
C ALA A 148 1.55 -15.50 -31.31
N LYS A 149 0.59 -14.56 -31.23
CA LYS A 149 -0.76 -14.74 -31.79
C LYS A 149 -0.72 -14.95 -33.30
N GLN A 150 0.13 -14.21 -34.02
CA GLN A 150 0.32 -14.39 -35.46
C GLN A 150 0.95 -15.75 -35.78
N LEU A 151 1.98 -16.17 -35.02
CA LEU A 151 2.59 -17.50 -35.16
C LEU A 151 1.63 -18.65 -34.84
N ALA A 152 0.66 -18.45 -33.95
CA ALA A 152 -0.36 -19.46 -33.66
C ALA A 152 -1.26 -19.74 -34.87
N VAL A 153 -1.49 -18.72 -35.72
CA VAL A 153 -2.25 -18.86 -36.96
C VAL A 153 -1.38 -19.35 -38.11
N ASN A 154 -0.13 -18.89 -38.19
CA ASN A 154 0.85 -19.31 -39.21
C ASN A 154 2.22 -19.67 -38.58
N PRO A 155 2.42 -20.94 -38.17
CA PRO A 155 3.61 -21.35 -37.42
C PRO A 155 4.92 -21.36 -38.22
N LYS A 156 4.84 -21.33 -39.55
CA LYS A 156 5.99 -21.44 -40.45
C LYS A 156 6.41 -20.10 -41.05
N ASP A 157 6.01 -18.97 -40.47
CA ASP A 157 6.38 -17.64 -40.95
C ASP A 157 7.72 -17.17 -40.35
N PRO A 158 8.85 -17.20 -41.11
CA PRO A 158 10.16 -16.84 -40.57
C PRO A 158 10.27 -15.37 -40.12
N PRO A 159 9.71 -14.37 -40.83
CA PRO A 159 9.68 -12.97 -40.38
C PRO A 159 9.02 -12.77 -39.02
N THR A 160 7.83 -13.33 -38.80
CA THR A 160 7.14 -13.19 -37.50
C THR A 160 7.91 -13.91 -36.38
N TYR A 161 8.56 -15.04 -36.68
CA TYR A 161 9.42 -15.73 -35.70
C TYR A 161 10.63 -14.88 -35.31
N GLN A 162 11.29 -14.23 -36.28
CA GLN A 162 12.38 -13.30 -36.00
C GLN A 162 11.90 -12.10 -35.16
N LEU A 163 10.73 -11.53 -35.48
CA LEU A 163 10.13 -10.44 -34.72
C LEU A 163 9.85 -10.85 -33.27
N TYR A 164 9.26 -12.03 -33.06
CA TYR A 164 9.03 -12.61 -31.74
C TYR A 164 10.35 -12.77 -30.96
N SER A 165 11.39 -13.32 -31.60
CA SER A 165 12.71 -13.51 -30.99
C SER A 165 13.34 -12.17 -30.56
N ASN A 166 13.20 -11.13 -31.40
CA ASN A 166 13.70 -9.79 -31.09
C ASN A 166 12.95 -9.16 -29.90
N HIS A 167 11.62 -9.27 -29.86
CA HIS A 167 10.83 -8.80 -28.72
C HIS A 167 11.18 -9.57 -27.43
N SER A 168 11.38 -10.89 -27.52
CA SER A 168 11.81 -11.72 -26.38
C SER A 168 13.18 -11.30 -25.82
N LYS A 169 14.15 -10.99 -26.70
CA LYS A 169 15.44 -10.41 -26.29
C LYS A 169 15.26 -9.04 -25.63
N SER A 170 14.46 -8.16 -26.23
CA SER A 170 14.17 -6.82 -25.68
C SER A 170 13.54 -6.89 -24.29
N VAL A 171 12.59 -7.81 -24.07
CA VAL A 171 11.98 -8.07 -22.75
C VAL A 171 13.04 -8.55 -21.76
N SER A 172 13.90 -9.48 -22.16
CA SER A 172 14.98 -10.00 -21.31
C SER A 172 15.96 -8.91 -20.88
N GLU A 173 16.36 -8.02 -21.79
CA GLU A 173 17.21 -6.87 -21.49
C GLU A 173 16.49 -5.81 -20.65
N ALA A 174 15.19 -5.60 -20.86
CA ALA A 174 14.38 -4.73 -20.00
C ALA A 174 14.30 -5.26 -18.57
N ILE A 175 14.15 -6.59 -18.38
CA ILE A 175 14.17 -7.24 -17.06
C ILE A 175 15.53 -7.05 -16.39
N LYS A 176 16.64 -7.30 -17.10
CA LYS A 176 18.00 -7.07 -16.55
C LYS A 176 18.18 -5.62 -16.11
N ARG A 177 17.75 -4.66 -16.94
CA ARG A 177 17.79 -3.24 -16.62
C ARG A 177 16.89 -2.88 -15.43
N LEU A 178 15.71 -3.49 -15.32
CA LEU A 178 14.79 -3.27 -14.20
C LEU A 178 15.40 -3.78 -12.89
N VAL A 179 15.94 -5.00 -12.87
CA VAL A 179 16.62 -5.58 -11.70
C VAL A 179 17.82 -4.73 -11.31
N SER A 180 18.64 -4.31 -12.27
CA SER A 180 19.77 -3.42 -12.01
C SER A 180 19.31 -2.09 -11.43
N SER A 181 18.29 -1.45 -12.03
CA SER A 181 17.76 -0.16 -11.58
C SER A 181 17.16 -0.24 -10.17
N ILE A 182 16.47 -1.34 -9.84
CA ILE A 182 15.94 -1.57 -8.49
C ILE A 182 17.08 -1.75 -7.49
N LYS A 183 18.10 -2.55 -7.81
CA LYS A 183 19.28 -2.73 -6.95
C LYS A 183 20.02 -1.42 -6.73
N THR A 184 20.34 -0.70 -7.79
CA THR A 184 20.98 0.61 -7.72
C THR A 184 20.15 1.59 -6.92
N CYS A 185 18.82 1.61 -7.10
CA CYS A 185 17.95 2.46 -6.30
C CYS A 185 17.97 2.07 -4.82
N LEU A 186 17.94 0.77 -4.51
CA LEU A 186 18.03 0.26 -3.14
C LEU A 186 19.37 0.59 -2.49
N THR A 187 20.48 0.56 -3.23
CA THR A 187 21.82 0.85 -2.69
C THR A 187 22.10 2.35 -2.56
N ILE A 188 21.70 3.17 -3.54
CA ILE A 188 21.98 4.61 -3.58
C ILE A 188 20.96 5.42 -2.75
N TYR A 189 19.71 4.97 -2.70
CA TYR A 189 18.64 5.67 -1.97
C TYR A 189 18.16 4.88 -0.74
N THR A 190 19.04 4.06 -0.13
CA THR A 190 18.78 3.52 1.21
C THR A 190 18.34 4.68 2.10
N PRO A 191 17.12 4.69 2.65
CA PRO A 191 16.62 5.82 3.44
C PRO A 191 17.57 6.11 4.60
N GLY A 192 18.09 7.32 4.68
CA GLY A 192 19.06 7.72 5.71
C GLY A 192 20.53 7.54 5.33
N GLN A 193 20.89 6.78 4.28
CA GLN A 193 22.31 6.58 3.93
C GLN A 193 22.93 7.87 3.40
N ARG A 194 22.23 8.60 2.53
CA ARG A 194 22.72 9.88 2.03
C ARG A 194 22.88 10.89 3.15
N GLU A 195 21.92 10.92 4.08
CA GLU A 195 21.96 11.78 5.26
C GLU A 195 23.13 11.41 6.19
N CYS A 196 23.43 10.11 6.32
CA CYS A 196 24.60 9.61 7.04
C CYS A 196 25.91 10.01 6.34
N ASP A 197 26.01 9.85 5.01
CA ASP A 197 27.19 10.23 4.23
C ASP A 197 27.45 11.74 4.31
N GLU A 198 26.40 12.56 4.16
CA GLU A 198 26.47 14.01 4.34
C GLU A 198 26.90 14.39 5.78
N SER A 199 26.48 13.61 6.78
CA SER A 199 26.88 13.82 8.18
C SER A 199 28.34 13.44 8.42
N ILE A 200 28.82 12.35 7.84
CA ILE A 200 30.23 11.93 7.88
C ILE A 200 31.11 13.01 7.25
N ASP A 201 30.72 13.55 6.10
CA ASP A 201 31.45 14.64 5.44
C ASP A 201 31.55 15.88 6.31
N LYS A 202 30.44 16.26 6.98
CA LYS A 202 30.43 17.39 7.91
C LYS A 202 31.34 17.13 9.10
N LEU A 203 31.30 15.94 9.70
CA LEU A 203 32.18 15.56 10.80
C LEU A 203 33.66 15.62 10.41
N ASN A 204 34.02 15.09 9.24
CA ASN A 204 35.39 15.14 8.72
C ASN A 204 35.88 16.55 8.41
N ARG A 205 34.98 17.48 8.05
CA ARG A 205 35.33 18.91 7.93
C ARG A 205 35.58 19.52 9.31
N SER A 206 34.68 19.29 10.26
CA SER A 206 34.84 19.77 11.63
C SER A 206 36.12 19.25 12.30
N ILE A 207 36.50 17.99 12.08
CA ILE A 207 37.76 17.42 12.58
C ILE A 207 38.96 18.19 12.01
N ARG A 208 38.97 18.43 10.69
CA ARG A 208 40.05 19.20 10.05
C ARG A 208 40.11 20.65 10.53
N ASP A 209 38.96 21.29 10.71
CA ASP A 209 38.88 22.66 11.23
C ASP A 209 39.41 22.72 12.67
N LEU A 210 39.10 21.71 13.49
CA LEU A 210 39.62 21.57 14.86
C LEU A 210 41.13 21.33 14.88
N ASP A 211 41.65 20.43 14.03
CA ASP A 211 43.08 20.17 13.90
C ASP A 211 43.84 21.42 13.46
N GLN A 212 43.30 22.14 12.48
CA GLN A 212 43.89 23.40 12.02
C GLN A 212 43.88 24.47 13.10
N ALA A 213 42.78 24.61 13.85
CA ALA A 213 42.68 25.52 14.97
C ALA A 213 43.66 25.15 16.10
N SER A 214 43.83 23.85 16.38
CA SER A 214 44.79 23.33 17.36
C SER A 214 46.24 23.67 16.97
N LEU A 215 46.62 23.43 15.71
CA LEU A 215 47.94 23.79 15.18
C LEU A 215 48.18 25.32 15.23
N ALA A 216 47.16 26.11 14.88
CA ALA A 216 47.24 27.57 14.97
C ALA A 216 47.36 28.06 16.43
N ALA A 217 46.72 27.39 17.39
CA ALA A 217 46.84 27.71 18.81
C ALA A 217 48.25 27.42 19.33
N ILE A 218 48.82 26.25 19.01
CA ILE A 218 50.18 25.86 19.40
C ILE A 218 51.23 26.82 18.82
N SER A 219 51.03 27.27 17.58
CA SER A 219 51.91 28.22 16.91
C SER A 219 51.67 29.69 17.30
N GLN A 220 50.77 29.96 18.26
CA GLN A 220 50.35 31.30 18.67
C GLN A 220 49.84 32.18 17.51
N SER A 221 49.37 31.56 16.43
CA SER A 221 48.84 32.23 15.24
C SER A 221 47.31 32.23 15.18
N LEU A 222 46.65 31.63 16.17
CA LEU A 222 45.19 31.61 16.27
C LEU A 222 44.67 33.01 16.59
N GLN A 223 43.88 33.58 15.67
CA GLN A 223 43.28 34.89 15.86
C GLN A 223 42.24 34.87 16.99
N GLN A 224 42.38 35.76 17.98
CA GLN A 224 41.37 35.95 19.02
C GLN A 224 40.06 36.44 18.39
N ARG A 225 38.95 35.76 18.70
CA ARG A 225 37.62 36.19 18.30
C ARG A 225 37.16 37.40 19.12
N THR A 226 36.39 38.29 18.49
CA THR A 226 35.81 39.49 19.12
C THR A 226 34.99 39.16 20.36
N GLU A 227 35.04 40.01 21.39
CA GLU A 227 34.39 39.87 22.70
C GLU A 227 32.89 39.51 22.64
N LYS A 228 32.14 40.03 21.66
CA LYS A 228 30.72 39.70 21.43
C LYS A 228 30.50 38.24 21.01
N SER A 229 31.46 37.64 20.32
CA SER A 229 31.38 36.23 19.90
C SER A 229 31.72 35.28 21.06
N LEU A 230 32.57 35.71 22.00
CA LEU A 230 32.97 34.93 23.19
C LEU A 230 31.81 34.77 24.17
N ARG A 231 31.12 35.86 24.51
CA ARG A 231 29.94 35.79 25.41
C ARG A 231 28.81 34.92 24.84
N LYS A 232 28.65 34.90 23.51
CA LYS A 232 27.65 34.06 22.83
C LYS A 232 28.04 32.58 22.88
N THR A 233 29.32 32.25 22.72
CA THR A 233 29.78 30.85 22.86
C THR A 233 29.66 30.36 24.29
N ASP A 234 29.98 31.18 25.29
CA ASP A 234 29.85 30.79 26.72
C ASP A 234 28.40 30.47 27.08
N SER A 235 27.45 31.32 26.65
CA SER A 235 26.02 31.08 26.87
C SER A 235 25.47 29.81 26.19
N LEU A 236 26.11 29.37 25.09
CA LEU A 236 25.73 28.14 24.38
C LEU A 236 26.36 26.90 25.02
N ILE A 237 27.52 27.05 25.65
CA ILE A 237 28.23 25.99 26.37
C ILE A 237 27.57 25.74 27.74
N GLU A 238 27.15 26.78 28.46
CA GLU A 238 26.43 26.68 29.74
C GLU A 238 25.05 26.00 29.61
N GLY A 239 24.48 25.93 28.40
CA GLY A 239 23.22 25.23 28.12
C GLY A 239 23.35 23.73 27.88
N LEU A 240 24.56 23.16 27.89
CA LEU A 240 24.80 21.73 27.68
C LEU A 240 24.74 20.96 29.02
N PRO A 241 24.13 19.76 29.08
CA PRO A 241 24.05 18.96 30.30
C PRO A 241 25.45 18.60 30.83
N ASP A 242 25.60 18.60 32.16
CA ASP A 242 26.86 18.31 32.87
C ASP A 242 27.46 16.98 32.41
N GLY A 243 28.54 17.06 31.63
CA GLY A 243 29.22 15.92 31.02
C GLY A 243 29.92 16.22 29.70
N TYR A 244 29.59 17.35 29.04
CA TYR A 244 30.22 17.80 27.79
C TYR A 244 31.08 19.08 27.94
N THR A 245 31.25 19.58 29.17
CA THR A 245 32.02 20.80 29.47
C THR A 245 33.51 20.53 29.31
N ILE A 246 34.07 20.81 28.12
CA ILE A 246 35.53 20.89 27.97
C ILE A 246 35.99 22.13 28.73
N TYR A 247 36.68 21.92 29.85
CA TYR A 247 37.34 22.96 30.62
C TYR A 247 38.39 23.66 29.76
N VAL A 248 38.01 24.76 29.09
CA VAL A 248 38.94 25.72 28.50
C VAL A 248 39.46 26.61 29.63
N SER A 249 40.16 26.01 30.60
CA SER A 249 40.73 26.72 31.74
C SER A 249 42.13 26.19 32.03
N SER A 250 43.04 26.32 31.06
CA SER A 250 44.49 26.35 31.32
C SER A 250 45.31 26.76 30.08
N MET A 251 45.05 27.95 29.54
CA MET A 251 46.05 28.66 28.72
C MET A 251 45.94 30.16 29.01
N TYR A 252 46.39 30.52 30.21
CA TYR A 252 47.08 31.78 30.44
C TYR A 252 48.56 31.48 30.60
#